data_AF-A0A8C5P7H6-F1
#
_entry.id   AF-A0A8C5P7H6-F1
#
_cell.length_a   1.000
_cell.length_b   1.000
_cell.length_c   1.000
_cell.angle_alpha   90.00
_cell.angle_beta   90.00
_cell.angle_gamma   90.00
#
_symmetry.space_group_name_H-M   'P 1'
#
loop_
_entity.id
_entity.type
_entity.pdbx_description
1 polymer ?
#
loop_
_entity_poly.entity_id
_entity_poly.type
_entity_poly.pdbx_seq_one_letter_code
_entity_poly.pdbx_strand_id
1 'polypeptide(L)'
;SGVPQGSVIGPILFNLFINDLEIGIESHQDVTSLQGDLDKLGDWALKWQMRFNLDKCKVMHFGVKNTQVIYTLNGTELGKSKQEKDLGIIIDFKLSNNVQCQTAAAKASKVLSFLG
;
A
#
# COMPACT_ATOMS: atom_id res chain seq x y z
N SER A 1 20.90 16.23 1.82
CA SER A 1 21.21 15.98 0.41
C SER A 1 20.07 15.23 -0.22
N GLY A 2 19.25 15.92 -1.02
CA GLY A 2 18.10 15.34 -1.69
C GLY A 2 18.54 14.29 -2.71
N VAL A 3 17.75 13.24 -2.86
CA VAL A 3 17.94 12.19 -3.85
C VAL A 3 18.11 12.85 -5.23
N PRO A 4 19.12 12.48 -6.04
CA PRO A 4 19.23 12.96 -7.42
C PRO A 4 17.97 12.52 -8.17
N GLN A 5 17.12 13.49 -8.52
CA GLN A 5 15.92 13.28 -9.31
C GLN A 5 16.36 12.90 -10.74
N GLY A 6 16.61 11.62 -10.94
CA GLY A 6 17.14 11.04 -12.18
C GLY A 6 17.24 9.52 -12.19
N SER A 7 17.11 8.85 -11.03
CA SER A 7 17.04 7.39 -10.99
C SER A 7 15.62 6.91 -11.30
N VAL A 8 15.33 6.70 -12.59
CA VAL A 8 14.13 5.95 -13.05
C VAL A 8 14.04 4.56 -12.40
N ILE A 9 15.16 4.07 -11.87
CA ILE A 9 15.30 2.78 -11.19
C ILE A 9 14.70 2.80 -9.78
N GLY A 10 14.68 3.94 -9.07
CA GLY A 10 14.11 4.01 -7.71
C GLY A 10 12.61 3.69 -7.65
N PRO A 11 11.77 4.35 -8.47
CA PRO A 11 10.34 4.03 -8.59
C PRO A 11 10.09 2.64 -9.17
N ILE A 12 10.94 2.16 -10.10
CA ILE A 12 10.81 0.82 -10.68
C ILE A 12 11.14 -0.25 -9.65
N LEU A 13 12.23 -0.12 -8.87
CA LEU A 13 12.55 -1.02 -7.77
C LEU A 13 11.48 -1.00 -6.70
N PHE A 14 10.93 0.17 -6.36
CA PHE A 14 9.81 0.29 -5.43
C PHE A 14 8.58 -0.48 -5.94
N ASN A 15 8.20 -0.29 -7.21
CA ASN A 15 7.07 -1.02 -7.81
C ASN A 15 7.34 -2.52 -7.95
N LEU A 16 8.56 -2.94 -8.31
CA LEU A 16 8.93 -4.37 -8.39
C LEU A 16 8.86 -5.02 -7.01
N PHE A 17 9.33 -4.33 -5.98
CA PHE A 17 9.33 -4.82 -4.60
C PHE A 17 7.92 -4.87 -4.01
N ILE A 18 7.05 -3.91 -4.33
CA ILE A 18 5.63 -3.94 -3.93
C ILE A 18 4.87 -5.06 -4.66
N ASN A 19 5.17 -5.32 -5.94
CA ASN A 19 4.55 -6.41 -6.70
C ASN A 19 4.97 -7.80 -6.18
N ASP A 20 6.21 -7.97 -5.71
CA ASP A 20 6.68 -9.23 -5.12
C ASP A 20 6.16 -9.46 -3.68
N LEU A 21 5.47 -8.48 -3.07
CA LEU A 21 4.84 -8.59 -1.75
C LEU A 21 3.39 -9.12 -1.79
N GLU A 22 2.87 -9.53 -2.96
CA GLU A 22 1.61 -10.29 -3.08
C GLU A 22 1.77 -11.74 -2.58
N ILE A 23 2.21 -11.92 -1.33
CA ILE A 23 2.26 -13.23 -0.69
C ILE A 23 1.01 -13.36 0.20
N GLY A 24 0.17 -14.33 -0.13
CA GLY A 24 -0.92 -14.75 0.74
C GLY A 24 -0.37 -15.18 2.09
N ILE A 25 -0.66 -14.42 3.15
CA ILE A 25 -0.23 -14.75 4.50
C ILE A 25 -1.15 -15.85 5.05
N GLU A 26 -0.71 -17.10 4.96
CA GLU A 26 -1.48 -18.27 5.40
C GLU A 26 -0.96 -18.84 6.72
N SER A 27 0.29 -18.52 7.08
CA SER A 27 0.99 -19.08 8.24
C SER A 27 1.69 -18.02 9.10
N HIS A 28 2.06 -18.40 10.33
CA HIS A 28 2.90 -17.56 11.21
C HIS A 28 4.30 -17.29 10.62
N GLN A 29 4.80 -18.18 9.76
CA GLN A 29 6.08 -18.01 9.09
C GLN A 29 6.02 -16.91 8.04
N ASP A 30 4.89 -16.75 7.36
CA ASP A 30 4.69 -15.69 6.36
C ASP A 30 4.66 -14.31 7.02
N VAL A 31 3.98 -14.21 8.18
CA VAL A 31 3.97 -13.00 9.01
C VAL A 31 5.40 -12.59 9.40
N THR A 32 6.19 -13.56 9.87
CA THR A 32 7.57 -13.31 10.32
C THR A 32 8.46 -12.94 9.14
N SER A 33 8.30 -13.60 8.00
CA SER A 33 9.04 -13.31 6.77
C SER A 33 8.74 -11.89 6.28
N LEU A 34 7.46 -11.51 6.25
CA LEU A 34 7.04 -10.17 5.85
C LEU A 34 7.60 -9.09 6.78
N GLN A 35 7.58 -9.32 8.10
CA GLN A 35 8.20 -8.37 9.03
C GLN A 35 9.72 -8.25 8.77
N GLY A 36 10.40 -9.37 8.52
CA GLY A 36 11.83 -9.34 8.16
C GLY A 36 12.12 -8.60 6.85
N ASP A 37 11.22 -8.67 5.86
CA ASP A 37 11.36 -7.91 4.62
C ASP A 37 11.07 -6.41 4.82
N LEU A 38 10.13 -6.05 5.69
CA LEU A 38 9.93 -4.67 6.13
C LEU A 38 11.15 -4.10 6.84
N ASP A 39 11.83 -4.90 7.68
CA ASP A 39 13.05 -4.48 8.35
C ASP A 39 14.18 -4.21 7.35
N LYS A 40 14.39 -5.12 6.38
CA LYS A 40 15.35 -4.91 5.28
C LYS A 40 15.01 -3.68 4.44
N LEU A 41 13.72 -3.43 4.20
CA LEU A 41 13.24 -2.26 3.46
C LEU A 41 13.52 -0.97 4.24
N GLY A 42 13.31 -0.99 5.55
CA GLY A 42 13.67 0.09 6.47
C GLY A 42 15.18 0.40 6.42
N ASP A 43 16.01 -0.64 6.55
CA ASP A 43 17.47 -0.53 6.48
C ASP A 43 17.95 0.00 5.12
N TRP A 44 17.37 -0.49 4.02
CA TRP A 44 17.66 0.01 2.68
C TRP A 44 17.31 1.49 2.56
N ALA A 45 16.12 1.90 3.01
CA ALA A 45 15.69 3.29 3.01
C ALA A 45 16.62 4.20 3.83
N LEU A 46 17.08 3.73 4.99
CA LEU A 46 18.07 4.46 5.79
C LEU A 46 19.41 4.57 5.07
N LYS A 47 19.91 3.46 4.49
CA LYS A 47 21.18 3.40 3.76
C LYS A 47 21.21 4.37 2.58
N TRP A 48 20.11 4.44 1.83
CA TRP A 48 19.99 5.30 0.64
C TRP A 48 19.42 6.70 0.95
N GLN A 49 19.23 7.03 2.24
CA GLN A 49 18.66 8.31 2.68
C GLN A 49 17.26 8.59 2.11
N MET A 50 16.52 7.54 1.77
CA MET A 50 15.15 7.56 1.26
C MET A 50 14.17 7.27 2.40
N ARG A 51 14.14 8.13 3.43
CA ARG A 51 13.28 7.93 4.61
C ARG A 51 11.80 7.85 4.22
N PHE A 52 11.12 6.81 4.70
CA PHE A 52 9.67 6.68 4.56
C PHE A 52 8.93 7.70 5.43
N ASN A 53 7.79 8.18 4.93
CA ASN A 53 6.83 8.92 5.73
C ASN A 53 5.89 7.90 6.40
N LEU A 54 6.14 7.64 7.68
CA LEU A 54 5.43 6.61 8.44
C LEU A 54 3.93 6.90 8.57
N ASP A 55 3.51 8.16 8.58
CA ASP A 55 2.09 8.54 8.62
C ASP A 55 1.35 8.15 7.32
N LYS A 56 2.10 8.04 6.21
CA LYS A 56 1.58 7.60 4.91
C LYS A 56 1.71 6.09 4.71
N CYS A 57 2.58 5.42 5.46
CA CYS A 57 2.74 3.97 5.40
C CYS A 57 1.62 3.30 6.20
N LYS A 58 0.75 2.57 5.50
CA LYS A 58 -0.38 1.89 6.12
C LYS A 58 -0.41 0.43 5.70
N VAL A 59 -0.89 -0.41 6.61
CA VAL A 59 -1.17 -1.82 6.34
C VAL A 59 -2.65 -1.97 6.03
N MET A 60 -2.95 -2.60 4.89
CA MET A 60 -4.29 -3.04 4.55
C MET A 60 -4.34 -4.56 4.58
N HIS A 61 -5.28 -5.10 5.35
CA HIS A 61 -5.47 -6.53 5.51
C HIS A 61 -6.61 -7.00 4.62
N PHE A 62 -6.32 -7.93 3.70
CA PHE A 62 -7.32 -8.56 2.84
C PHE A 62 -7.72 -9.94 3.37
N GLY A 63 -8.95 -10.36 3.04
CA GLY A 63 -9.45 -11.71 3.30
C GLY A 63 -10.11 -11.91 4.67
N VAL A 64 -11.02 -12.89 4.74
CA VAL A 64 -11.88 -13.14 5.92
C VAL A 64 -11.13 -13.83 7.06
N LYS A 65 -10.06 -14.59 6.75
CA LYS A 65 -9.26 -15.35 7.73
C LYS A 65 -8.05 -14.55 8.27
N ASN A 66 -7.99 -13.25 8.02
CA ASN A 66 -6.83 -12.43 8.37
C ASN A 66 -6.77 -12.15 9.87
N THR A 67 -5.65 -12.47 10.51
CA THR A 67 -5.40 -12.24 11.94
C THR A 67 -5.09 -10.78 12.29
N GLN A 68 -5.04 -9.89 11.30
CA GLN A 68 -4.78 -8.44 11.43
C GLN A 68 -3.53 -8.12 12.26
N VAL A 69 -2.45 -8.83 11.96
CA VAL A 69 -1.15 -8.65 12.61
C VAL A 69 -0.66 -7.21 12.47
N ILE A 70 -0.01 -6.71 13.51
CA ILE A 70 0.59 -5.39 13.53
C ILE A 70 2.02 -5.51 13.00
N TYR A 71 2.35 -4.69 12.00
CA TYR A 71 3.69 -4.59 11.45
C TYR A 71 4.35 -3.30 11.91
N THR A 72 5.68 -3.33 12.01
CA THR A 72 6.47 -2.15 12.34
C THR A 72 7.44 -1.83 11.20
N LEU A 73 7.73 -0.55 11.00
CA LEU A 73 8.75 -0.08 10.07
C LEU A 73 9.65 0.92 10.80
N ASN A 74 10.96 0.66 10.81
CA ASN A 74 11.93 1.46 11.58
C ASN A 74 11.54 1.60 13.07
N GLY A 75 10.98 0.54 13.66
CA GLY A 75 10.53 0.53 15.06
C GLY A 75 9.23 1.29 15.35
N THR A 76 8.56 1.83 14.32
CA THR A 76 7.25 2.48 14.47
C THR A 76 6.14 1.60 13.94
N GLU A 77 5.05 1.47 14.69
CA GLU A 77 3.87 0.71 14.27
C GLU A 77 3.19 1.37 13.06
N LEU A 78 2.87 0.56 12.05
CA LEU A 78 2.17 1.03 10.86
C LEU A 78 0.66 1.14 11.11
N GLY A 79 0.07 2.24 10.66
CA GLY A 79 -1.36 2.46 10.77
C GLY A 79 -2.17 1.46 9.93
N LYS A 80 -3.34 1.06 10.41
CA LYS A 80 -4.25 0.19 9.64
C LYS A 80 -5.16 1.03 8.76
N SER A 81 -5.34 0.62 7.50
CA SER A 81 -6.32 1.22 6.59
C SER A 81 -7.34 0.19 6.12
N LYS A 82 -8.58 0.64 5.93
CA LYS A 82 -9.67 -0.17 5.34
C LYS A 82 -9.88 0.14 3.86
N GLN A 83 -9.37 1.26 3.39
CA GLN A 83 -9.53 1.73 2.03
C GLN A 83 -8.36 2.63 1.67
N GLU A 84 -7.81 2.43 0.47
CA GLU A 84 -6.73 3.26 -0.06
C GLU A 84 -6.96 3.45 -1.55
N LYS A 85 -6.57 4.61 -2.06
CA LYS A 85 -6.72 4.93 -3.47
C LYS A 85 -5.36 4.86 -4.13
N ASP A 86 -5.19 3.91 -5.03
CA ASP A 86 -3.95 3.73 -5.79
C ASP A 86 -4.19 3.91 -7.28
N LEU A 87 -3.39 4.75 -7.93
CA LEU A 87 -3.47 5.12 -9.35
C LEU A 87 -4.89 5.46 -9.89
N GLY A 88 -5.79 5.92 -9.02
CA GLY A 88 -7.18 6.26 -9.37
C GLY A 88 -8.21 5.18 -9.07
N ILE A 89 -7.77 3.98 -8.71
CA ILE A 89 -8.57 2.83 -8.29
C ILE A 89 -8.72 2.88 -6.77
N ILE A 90 -9.94 2.66 -6.27
CA ILE A 90 -10.20 2.57 -4.83
C ILE A 90 -10.18 1.10 -4.45
N ILE A 91 -9.23 0.73 -3.60
CA ILE A 91 -9.09 -0.63 -3.09
C ILE A 91 -9.66 -0.66 -1.67
N ASP A 92 -10.65 -1.53 -1.46
CA ASP A 92 -11.32 -1.81 -0.20
C ASP A 92 -10.75 -3.12 0.38
N PHE A 93 -10.59 -3.20 1.71
CA PHE A 93 -10.22 -4.43 2.43
C PHE A 93 -11.10 -5.66 2.11
N LYS A 94 -12.35 -5.45 1.68
CA LYS A 94 -13.27 -6.50 1.20
C LYS A 94 -13.05 -6.89 -0.26
N LEU A 95 -12.14 -6.21 -0.98
CA LEU A 95 -11.95 -6.32 -2.44
C LEU A 95 -13.28 -6.19 -3.21
N SER A 96 -14.22 -5.41 -2.68
CA SER A 96 -15.53 -5.23 -3.29
C SER A 96 -15.49 -4.11 -4.32
N ASN A 97 -15.82 -4.44 -5.58
CA ASN A 97 -15.95 -3.44 -6.66
C ASN A 97 -17.09 -2.44 -6.44
N ASN A 98 -17.91 -2.61 -5.40
CA ASN A 98 -19.13 -1.82 -5.19
C ASN A 98 -18.82 -0.32 -4.99
N VAL A 99 -17.77 0.01 -4.23
CA VAL A 99 -17.37 1.41 -4.00
C VAL A 99 -16.86 2.06 -5.29
N GLN A 100 -16.08 1.33 -6.08
CA GLN A 100 -15.55 1.83 -7.34
C GLN A 100 -16.67 2.05 -8.36
N CYS A 101 -17.62 1.12 -8.48
CA CYS A 101 -18.79 1.25 -9.34
C CYS A 101 -19.68 2.43 -8.93
N GLN A 102 -19.95 2.60 -7.63
CA GLN A 102 -20.73 3.74 -7.13
C GLN A 102 -20.02 5.08 -7.38
N THR A 103 -18.70 5.12 -7.22
CA THR A 103 -17.91 6.35 -7.46
C THR A 103 -17.86 6.70 -8.94
N ALA A 104 -17.71 5.71 -9.83
CA ALA A 104 -17.75 5.90 -11.28
C ALA A 104 -19.14 6.36 -11.74
N ALA A 105 -20.20 5.72 -11.25
CA ALA A 105 -21.58 6.10 -11.52
C ALA A 105 -21.87 7.53 -11.03
N ALA A 106 -21.46 7.90 -9.82
CA ALA A 106 -21.65 9.24 -9.28
C ALA A 106 -20.93 10.32 -10.11
N LYS A 107 -19.72 10.03 -10.60
CA LYS A 107 -18.99 10.93 -11.51
C LYS A 107 -19.72 11.09 -12.85
N ALA A 108 -20.20 9.99 -13.43
CA ALA A 108 -20.96 10.03 -14.68
C ALA A 108 -22.27 10.82 -14.53
N SER A 109 -23.01 10.61 -13.44
CA SER A 109 -24.24 11.34 -13.13
C SER A 109 -24.00 12.83 -12.94
N LYS A 110 -22.88 13.21 -12.32
CA LYS A 110 -22.49 14.62 -12.15
C LYS A 110 -22.16 15.30 -13.49
N VAL A 111 -21.53 14.59 -14.43
CA VAL A 111 -21.27 15.13 -15.78
C VAL A 111 -22.59 15.26 -16.55
N LEU A 112 -23.49 14.29 -16.44
CA LEU A 112 -24.79 14.31 -17.09
C LEU A 112 -25.65 15.49 -16.62
N SER A 113 -25.60 15.87 -15.34
CA SER A 113 -26.34 17.02 -14.81
C SER A 113 -25.86 18.39 -15.32
N PHE A 114 -24.70 18.47 -15.99
CA PHE A 114 -24.25 19.71 -16.65
C PHE A 114 -24.70 19.80 -18.11
N LEU A 115 -25.28 18.74 -18.67
CA LEU A 115 -25.73 18.64 -20.06
C LEU A 115 -27.27 18.72 -20.22
N GLY A 116 -28.00 18.82 -19.11
CA GLY A 116 -29.44 19.08 -19.07
C GLY A 116 -29.74 20.44 -18.45
#